data_AF-A0A3B9FIK5-F1
#
_entry.id   AF-A0A3B9FIK5-F1
#
_cell.length_a   1.000
_cell.length_b   1.000
_cell.length_c   1.000
_cell.angle_alpha   90.00
_cell.angle_beta   90.00
_cell.angle_gamma   90.00
#
_symmetry.space_group_name_H-M   'P 1'
#
loop_
_entity.id
_entity.type
_entity.pdbx_description
1 polymer ?
#
loop_
_entity_poly.entity_id
_entity_poly.type
_entity_poly.pdbx_seq_one_letter_code
_entity_poly.pdbx_strand_id
1 'polypeptide(L)'
;GNSINPGHGGDIPKKDLVENIKRLQPDLLFFSGDQVYDHRRHYAAWLRFGRDFGEVIRNFPTVSIPDDHDVGQPNIWGHNGKKSTLPGASDGGYAMPVEYVKEVERAQTSHLPDPYDPTPIERGIGTYYTHLNWGRISFAIIEDRKFKTGPAGMIPKQGPRPDHIRNPDYDPKSVDVPQARLLGERQLKFLDEWGKDWTDADVKVALSQTIFCGGAHIHGRVGGRLHADLDSNGWPQAGRNRAIAALRKAYAFHFAGDQHLATVFHHGIDEWRDSIYSFCVPSIANLYLRWWKPLEPGKNRKPGEDPILGDHLDGFHNKLTAIAVANPTPEKGGDRLSTRAAGFGVVRIDKKTRDVTFICWPRNVDVSAKDAKPYPGWPFTFNQLDNYGRKAVAHLPTLEISKPDQVVQVIEDKSGAVVYTLRIKGRTFRPKVFAKGSYTVRVGEGSELKTLKGVKASAIGGVTLKVKL
;
A
#
# COMPACT_ATOMS: atom_id res chain seq x y z
N GLY A 1 -2.24 -9.47 -10.28
CA GLY A 1 -3.21 -9.82 -11.32
C GLY A 1 -2.61 -10.40 -12.60
N ASN A 2 -2.32 -11.71 -12.64
CA ASN A 2 -1.92 -12.49 -13.80
C ASN A 2 -3.01 -13.51 -14.22
N SER A 3 -4.14 -13.02 -14.76
CA SER A 3 -5.23 -13.90 -15.21
C SER A 3 -4.74 -14.92 -16.24
N ILE A 4 -5.27 -16.14 -16.16
CA ILE A 4 -5.05 -17.18 -17.18
C ILE A 4 -6.17 -17.26 -18.22
N ASN A 5 -7.24 -16.47 -18.06
CA ASN A 5 -8.44 -16.56 -18.87
C ASN A 5 -8.22 -15.88 -20.24
N PRO A 6 -8.37 -16.61 -21.37
CA PRO A 6 -8.20 -16.06 -22.71
C PRO A 6 -9.09 -14.85 -22.99
N GLY A 7 -10.34 -14.85 -22.50
CA GLY A 7 -11.32 -13.79 -22.73
C GLY A 7 -10.89 -12.40 -22.22
N HIS A 8 -9.86 -12.36 -21.38
CA HIS A 8 -9.30 -11.16 -20.79
C HIS A 8 -7.83 -10.94 -21.14
N GLY A 9 -7.31 -11.68 -22.13
CA GLY A 9 -5.91 -11.61 -22.54
C GLY A 9 -4.94 -12.35 -21.61
N GLY A 10 -5.45 -13.25 -20.76
CA GLY A 10 -4.63 -14.05 -19.84
C GLY A 10 -3.76 -15.11 -20.53
N ASP A 11 -4.10 -15.46 -21.76
CA ASP A 11 -3.32 -16.30 -22.67
C ASP A 11 -2.22 -15.52 -23.42
N ILE A 12 -2.31 -14.19 -23.47
CA ILE A 12 -1.34 -13.35 -24.17
C ILE A 12 0.04 -13.52 -23.50
N PRO A 13 1.12 -13.70 -24.28
CA PRO A 13 2.47 -13.82 -23.74
C PRO A 13 2.89 -12.63 -22.88
N LYS A 14 3.81 -12.87 -21.93
CA LYS A 14 4.34 -11.85 -21.00
C LYS A 14 5.71 -11.34 -21.45
N LYS A 15 6.06 -11.61 -22.72
CA LYS A 15 7.36 -11.28 -23.31
C LYS A 15 7.64 -9.79 -23.25
N ASP A 16 6.65 -8.94 -23.51
CA ASP A 16 6.78 -7.48 -23.40
C ASP A 16 7.21 -7.05 -21.98
N LEU A 17 6.61 -7.61 -20.95
CA LEU A 17 6.98 -7.35 -19.55
C LEU A 17 8.38 -7.86 -19.23
N VAL A 18 8.68 -9.10 -19.60
CA VAL A 18 10.00 -9.72 -19.38
C VAL A 18 11.10 -8.90 -20.03
N GLU A 19 10.92 -8.50 -21.29
CA GLU A 19 11.90 -7.67 -21.99
C GLU A 19 12.03 -6.27 -21.37
N ASN A 20 10.93 -5.64 -20.96
CA ASN A 20 11.00 -4.35 -20.27
C ASN A 20 11.69 -4.44 -18.91
N ILE A 21 11.47 -5.51 -18.14
CA ILE A 21 12.20 -5.75 -16.89
C ILE A 21 13.70 -5.88 -17.16
N LYS A 22 14.10 -6.64 -18.20
CA LYS A 22 15.50 -6.73 -18.62
C LYS A 22 16.08 -5.39 -19.08
N ARG A 23 15.29 -4.52 -19.71
CA ARG A 23 15.76 -3.18 -20.08
C ARG A 23 15.90 -2.25 -18.87
N LEU A 24 14.96 -2.34 -17.92
CA LEU A 24 14.93 -1.48 -16.74
C LEU A 24 15.95 -1.89 -15.68
N GLN A 25 16.34 -3.17 -15.62
CA GLN A 25 17.30 -3.72 -14.66
C GLN A 25 16.95 -3.34 -13.20
N PRO A 26 15.76 -3.70 -12.69
CA PRO A 26 15.32 -3.28 -11.35
C PRO A 26 16.16 -3.95 -10.25
N ASP A 27 16.39 -3.23 -9.15
CA ASP A 27 17.08 -3.79 -7.98
C ASP A 27 16.23 -4.83 -7.21
N LEU A 28 14.90 -4.75 -7.32
CA LEU A 28 13.94 -5.63 -6.64
C LEU A 28 12.64 -5.71 -7.46
N LEU A 29 12.10 -6.92 -7.62
CA LEU A 29 10.77 -7.17 -8.15
C LEU A 29 9.75 -7.34 -7.03
N PHE A 30 8.53 -6.86 -7.24
CA PHE A 30 7.41 -7.08 -6.31
C PHE A 30 6.18 -7.55 -7.06
N PHE A 31 5.69 -8.74 -6.71
CA PHE A 31 4.39 -9.26 -7.11
C PHE A 31 3.45 -9.18 -5.91
N SER A 32 2.48 -8.27 -5.99
CA SER A 32 1.61 -7.89 -4.87
C SER A 32 0.45 -8.84 -4.58
N GLY A 33 0.33 -9.95 -5.30
CA GLY A 33 -0.84 -10.82 -5.22
C GLY A 33 -1.44 -11.13 -6.58
N ASP A 34 -2.31 -12.12 -6.59
CA ASP A 34 -3.01 -12.61 -7.76
C ASP A 34 -2.04 -13.06 -8.86
N GLN A 35 -1.00 -13.80 -8.47
CA GLN A 35 -0.08 -14.47 -9.38
C GLN A 35 -0.78 -15.66 -10.04
N VAL A 36 -1.73 -16.27 -9.33
CA VAL A 36 -2.53 -17.42 -9.73
C VAL A 36 -4.03 -17.09 -9.67
N TYR A 37 -4.73 -17.29 -10.79
CA TYR A 37 -6.21 -17.14 -10.88
C TYR A 37 -6.97 -18.47 -10.99
N ASP A 38 -6.28 -19.62 -11.02
CA ASP A 38 -6.95 -20.92 -10.97
C ASP A 38 -7.25 -21.26 -9.51
N HIS A 39 -8.51 -21.11 -9.11
CA HIS A 39 -8.95 -21.29 -7.73
C HIS A 39 -8.92 -22.74 -7.22
N ARG A 40 -8.54 -23.71 -8.07
CA ARG A 40 -8.56 -25.14 -7.71
C ARG A 40 -7.25 -25.86 -7.99
N ARG A 41 -6.39 -25.30 -8.84
CA ARG A 41 -5.14 -25.94 -9.27
C ARG A 41 -3.95 -25.00 -9.07
N HIS A 42 -3.73 -24.57 -7.83
CA HIS A 42 -2.64 -23.64 -7.49
C HIS A 42 -1.28 -24.11 -8.01
N TYR A 43 -0.86 -25.34 -7.69
CA TYR A 43 0.43 -25.87 -8.13
C TYR A 43 0.69 -25.71 -9.64
N ALA A 44 -0.28 -26.14 -10.48
CA ALA A 44 -0.14 -26.05 -11.93
C ALA A 44 -0.05 -24.59 -12.43
N ALA A 45 -0.83 -23.69 -11.83
CA ALA A 45 -0.81 -22.28 -12.18
C ALA A 45 0.44 -21.56 -11.66
N TRP A 46 0.95 -21.94 -10.48
CA TRP A 46 2.20 -21.43 -9.92
C TRP A 46 3.40 -21.83 -10.79
N LEU A 47 3.45 -23.08 -11.27
CA LEU A 47 4.45 -23.51 -12.25
C LEU A 47 4.35 -22.72 -13.56
N ARG A 48 3.14 -22.35 -14.00
CA ARG A 48 2.98 -21.49 -15.18
C ARG A 48 3.51 -20.08 -14.92
N PHE A 49 3.20 -19.47 -13.77
CA PHE A 49 3.78 -18.18 -13.37
C PHE A 49 5.32 -18.23 -13.40
N GLY A 50 5.90 -19.29 -12.84
CA GLY A 50 7.35 -19.52 -12.90
C GLY A 50 7.90 -19.68 -14.32
N ARG A 51 7.13 -20.18 -15.29
CA ARG A 51 7.54 -20.20 -16.71
C ARG A 51 7.40 -18.83 -17.37
N ASP A 52 6.35 -18.09 -17.06
CA ASP A 52 6.08 -16.76 -17.64
C ASP A 52 7.13 -15.72 -17.19
N PHE A 53 7.58 -15.78 -15.93
CA PHE A 53 8.53 -14.80 -15.36
C PHE A 53 9.87 -15.40 -14.94
N GLY A 54 10.07 -16.70 -15.12
CA GLY A 54 11.27 -17.45 -14.69
C GLY A 54 12.59 -16.81 -15.12
N GLU A 55 12.61 -16.23 -16.32
CA GLU A 55 13.79 -15.58 -16.87
C GLU A 55 14.21 -14.31 -16.11
N VAL A 56 13.26 -13.57 -15.52
CA VAL A 56 13.57 -12.36 -14.75
C VAL A 56 13.73 -12.66 -13.26
N ILE A 57 12.87 -13.51 -12.68
CA ILE A 57 12.94 -13.81 -11.24
C ILE A 57 14.20 -14.60 -10.86
N ARG A 58 14.83 -15.32 -11.81
CA ARG A 58 16.14 -15.96 -11.59
C ARG A 58 17.31 -14.97 -11.51
N ASN A 59 17.12 -13.74 -12.00
CA ASN A 59 18.17 -12.73 -12.15
C ASN A 59 17.97 -11.53 -11.22
N PHE A 60 16.73 -11.26 -10.80
CA PHE A 60 16.40 -10.14 -9.92
C PHE A 60 15.76 -10.65 -8.62
N PRO A 61 16.24 -10.20 -7.44
CA PRO A 61 15.57 -10.49 -6.17
C PRO A 61 14.08 -10.15 -6.26
N THR A 62 13.24 -11.03 -5.76
CA THR A 62 11.79 -10.95 -5.96
C THR A 62 11.06 -11.14 -4.64
N VAL A 63 10.20 -10.19 -4.29
CA VAL A 63 9.18 -10.33 -3.25
C VAL A 63 7.87 -10.75 -3.92
N SER A 64 7.24 -11.80 -3.40
CA SER A 64 5.91 -12.23 -3.80
C SER A 64 5.09 -12.44 -2.52
N ILE A 65 3.81 -12.06 -2.57
CA ILE A 65 2.84 -12.33 -1.51
C ILE A 65 1.51 -12.78 -2.16
N PRO A 66 0.74 -13.69 -1.53
CA PRO A 66 -0.57 -14.10 -2.04
C PRO A 66 -1.66 -13.06 -1.76
N ASP A 67 -2.68 -13.04 -2.62
CA ASP A 67 -3.99 -12.41 -2.38
C ASP A 67 -5.13 -13.44 -2.58
N ASP A 68 -6.38 -12.98 -2.67
CA ASP A 68 -7.59 -13.80 -2.74
C ASP A 68 -7.56 -14.88 -3.82
N HIS A 69 -7.20 -14.53 -5.05
CA HIS A 69 -7.26 -15.49 -6.14
C HIS A 69 -6.23 -16.62 -5.96
N ASP A 70 -5.10 -16.34 -5.31
CA ASP A 70 -4.08 -17.36 -5.03
C ASP A 70 -4.59 -18.41 -4.04
N VAL A 71 -5.31 -17.99 -3.01
CA VAL A 71 -5.87 -18.89 -1.98
C VAL A 71 -7.20 -19.54 -2.39
N GLY A 72 -7.64 -19.33 -3.63
CA GLY A 72 -8.76 -20.05 -4.24
C GLY A 72 -10.15 -19.45 -3.97
N GLN A 73 -10.23 -18.13 -3.77
CA GLN A 73 -11.51 -17.42 -3.57
C GLN A 73 -11.51 -16.08 -4.32
N PRO A 74 -12.69 -15.50 -4.60
CA PRO A 74 -12.77 -14.23 -5.33
C PRO A 74 -12.47 -12.99 -4.47
N ASN A 75 -12.52 -13.13 -3.13
CA ASN A 75 -12.18 -12.12 -2.13
C ASN A 75 -11.70 -12.83 -0.87
N ILE A 76 -10.69 -12.28 -0.19
CA ILE A 76 -10.15 -12.84 1.05
C ILE A 76 -10.40 -11.90 2.21
N TRP A 77 -11.08 -12.46 3.20
CA TRP A 77 -11.41 -11.81 4.45
C TRP A 77 -10.82 -12.66 5.55
N GLY A 78 -9.49 -12.69 5.70
CA GLY A 78 -8.81 -13.75 6.43
C GLY A 78 -9.39 -14.03 7.82
N HIS A 79 -9.98 -13.02 8.47
CA HIS A 79 -10.78 -13.13 9.71
C HIS A 79 -10.12 -14.08 10.71
N ASN A 80 -8.81 -13.86 10.91
CA ASN A 80 -7.98 -14.62 11.83
C ASN A 80 -7.93 -16.15 11.58
N GLY A 81 -8.16 -16.60 10.35
CA GLY A 81 -8.08 -18.02 9.99
C GLY A 81 -9.38 -18.79 10.06
N LYS A 82 -10.52 -18.11 10.25
CA LYS A 82 -11.85 -18.75 10.27
C LYS A 82 -12.07 -19.66 9.04
N LYS A 83 -12.92 -20.68 9.18
CA LYS A 83 -13.48 -21.40 8.02
C LYS A 83 -14.65 -20.61 7.44
N SER A 84 -14.54 -20.23 6.18
CA SER A 84 -15.66 -19.63 5.46
C SER A 84 -16.60 -20.71 4.93
N THR A 85 -17.90 -20.42 4.96
CA THR A 85 -18.96 -21.32 4.46
C THR A 85 -19.84 -20.66 3.41
N LEU A 86 -19.79 -19.33 3.26
CA LEU A 86 -20.59 -18.62 2.28
C LEU A 86 -19.88 -18.49 0.93
N PRO A 87 -20.65 -18.43 -0.17
CA PRO A 87 -20.11 -18.02 -1.47
C PRO A 87 -19.38 -16.67 -1.38
N GLY A 88 -18.22 -16.57 -2.03
CA GLY A 88 -17.37 -15.37 -2.03
C GLY A 88 -16.67 -15.07 -0.71
N ALA A 89 -16.71 -16.01 0.24
CA ALA A 89 -16.07 -15.94 1.55
C ALA A 89 -16.43 -14.73 2.44
N SER A 90 -17.58 -14.11 2.17
CA SER A 90 -17.99 -12.87 2.83
C SER A 90 -18.28 -13.00 4.33
N ASP A 91 -18.48 -14.22 4.87
CA ASP A 91 -18.59 -14.51 6.31
C ASP A 91 -17.24 -14.53 7.05
N GLY A 92 -16.14 -14.27 6.34
CA GLY A 92 -14.80 -14.29 6.88
C GLY A 92 -14.17 -15.68 6.85
N GLY A 93 -12.88 -15.70 6.58
CA GLY A 93 -12.02 -16.86 6.59
C GLY A 93 -11.62 -17.34 5.20
N TYR A 94 -11.16 -18.59 5.20
CA TYR A 94 -10.70 -19.31 4.03
C TYR A 94 -11.75 -20.36 3.62
N ALA A 95 -12.12 -20.35 2.33
CA ALA A 95 -13.04 -21.34 1.76
C ALA A 95 -12.32 -22.68 1.50
N MET A 96 -11.03 -22.62 1.14
CA MET A 96 -10.21 -23.79 0.85
C MET A 96 -9.75 -24.51 2.13
N PRO A 97 -9.42 -25.82 2.06
CA PRO A 97 -8.83 -26.55 3.19
C PRO A 97 -7.53 -25.90 3.69
N VAL A 98 -7.24 -26.04 4.99
CA VAL A 98 -6.04 -25.45 5.63
C VAL A 98 -4.76 -25.86 4.91
N GLU A 99 -4.64 -27.13 4.51
CA GLU A 99 -3.43 -27.62 3.84
C GLU A 99 -3.21 -26.99 2.46
N TYR A 100 -4.30 -26.63 1.76
CA TYR A 100 -4.20 -25.86 0.52
C TYR A 100 -3.70 -24.44 0.80
N VAL A 101 -4.24 -23.77 1.83
CA VAL A 101 -3.79 -22.42 2.21
C VAL A 101 -2.31 -22.42 2.59
N LYS A 102 -1.86 -23.42 3.38
CA LYS A 102 -0.45 -23.59 3.73
C LYS A 102 0.43 -23.89 2.51
N GLU A 103 -0.06 -24.66 1.54
CA GLU A 103 0.65 -24.88 0.28
C GLU A 103 0.86 -23.57 -0.48
N VAL A 104 -0.19 -22.75 -0.61
CA VAL A 104 -0.12 -21.44 -1.26
C VAL A 104 0.88 -20.53 -0.55
N GLU A 105 0.79 -20.40 0.77
CA GLU A 105 1.74 -19.60 1.56
C GLU A 105 3.17 -20.11 1.36
N ARG A 106 3.41 -21.41 1.55
CA ARG A 106 4.74 -21.99 1.34
C ARG A 106 5.28 -21.72 -0.06
N ALA A 107 4.46 -21.88 -1.10
CA ALA A 107 4.90 -21.69 -2.47
C ALA A 107 5.23 -20.22 -2.79
N GLN A 108 4.49 -19.28 -2.21
CA GLN A 108 4.57 -17.87 -2.56
C GLN A 108 5.40 -17.02 -1.59
N THR A 109 5.73 -17.51 -0.40
CA THR A 109 6.38 -16.71 0.65
C THR A 109 7.59 -17.38 1.30
N SER A 110 7.98 -18.60 0.94
CA SER A 110 9.13 -19.29 1.57
C SER A 110 10.49 -18.61 1.41
N HIS A 111 10.59 -17.67 0.47
CA HIS A 111 11.80 -16.88 0.22
C HIS A 111 11.84 -15.57 1.03
N LEU A 112 10.76 -15.21 1.72
CA LEU A 112 10.74 -14.05 2.59
C LEU A 112 11.59 -14.31 3.84
N PRO A 113 12.13 -13.26 4.49
CA PRO A 113 12.67 -13.38 5.83
C PRO A 113 11.66 -14.01 6.78
N ASP A 114 12.15 -14.59 7.87
CA ASP A 114 11.27 -15.19 8.88
C ASP A 114 10.18 -14.21 9.32
N PRO A 115 8.95 -14.70 9.59
CA PRO A 115 7.86 -13.85 10.03
C PRO A 115 8.24 -13.12 11.32
N TYR A 116 7.87 -11.84 11.42
CA TYR A 116 8.12 -11.05 12.64
C TYR A 116 7.50 -11.72 13.88
N ASP A 117 6.32 -12.33 13.71
CA ASP A 117 5.70 -13.16 14.73
C ASP A 117 5.10 -14.39 14.02
N PRO A 118 5.75 -15.57 14.15
CA PRO A 118 5.38 -16.79 13.44
C PRO A 118 4.21 -17.55 14.11
N THR A 119 3.58 -16.99 15.15
CA THR A 119 2.47 -17.65 15.83
C THR A 119 1.32 -17.88 14.85
N PRO A 120 0.89 -19.13 14.62
CA PRO A 120 -0.21 -19.41 13.71
C PRO A 120 -1.50 -18.71 14.14
N ILE A 121 -2.34 -18.35 13.18
CA ILE A 121 -3.72 -17.92 13.44
C ILE A 121 -4.62 -19.16 13.68
N GLU A 122 -5.94 -18.98 13.75
CA GLU A 122 -6.87 -20.09 13.95
C GLU A 122 -6.69 -21.18 12.89
N ARG A 123 -6.99 -22.43 13.30
CA ARG A 123 -6.85 -23.64 12.49
C ARG A 123 -5.39 -23.93 12.07
N GLY A 124 -4.41 -23.26 12.66
CA GLY A 124 -2.98 -23.51 12.42
C GLY A 124 -2.47 -22.99 11.09
N ILE A 125 -3.10 -21.95 10.54
CA ILE A 125 -2.63 -21.26 9.33
C ILE A 125 -1.47 -20.33 9.70
N GLY A 126 -0.44 -20.25 8.85
CA GLY A 126 0.75 -19.44 9.11
C GLY A 126 0.52 -17.94 8.98
N THR A 127 1.55 -17.21 9.35
CA THR A 127 1.76 -15.79 9.08
C THR A 127 3.11 -15.62 8.39
N TYR A 128 3.24 -14.61 7.54
CA TYR A 128 4.45 -14.26 6.81
C TYR A 128 4.79 -12.76 6.84
N TYR A 129 4.01 -11.91 7.51
CA TYR A 129 4.37 -10.49 7.62
C TYR A 129 5.75 -10.33 8.28
N THR A 130 6.61 -9.55 7.63
CA THR A 130 8.01 -9.39 7.98
C THR A 130 8.56 -8.09 7.38
N HIS A 131 9.86 -7.85 7.52
CA HIS A 131 10.54 -6.77 6.81
C HIS A 131 11.77 -7.27 6.06
N LEU A 132 12.14 -6.57 4.99
CA LEU A 132 13.34 -6.81 4.20
C LEU A 132 14.12 -5.51 4.08
N ASN A 133 15.41 -5.53 4.39
CA ASN A 133 16.32 -4.43 4.05
C ASN A 133 17.07 -4.80 2.76
N TRP A 134 16.91 -3.98 1.73
CA TRP A 134 17.60 -4.16 0.45
C TRP A 134 18.06 -2.81 -0.10
N GLY A 135 19.37 -2.69 -0.40
CA GLY A 135 19.91 -1.47 -1.01
C GLY A 135 19.75 -0.19 -0.17
N ARG A 136 19.70 -0.29 1.16
CA ARG A 136 19.35 0.78 2.11
C ARG A 136 17.89 1.23 2.08
N ILE A 137 16.99 0.39 1.60
CA ILE A 137 15.55 0.60 1.63
C ILE A 137 14.94 -0.49 2.51
N SER A 138 14.09 -0.10 3.45
CA SER A 138 13.41 -1.04 4.33
C SER A 138 11.97 -1.22 3.87
N PHE A 139 11.63 -2.46 3.53
CA PHE A 139 10.31 -2.86 3.05
C PHE A 139 9.57 -3.56 4.18
N ALA A 140 8.47 -2.98 4.68
CA ALA A 140 7.49 -3.73 5.46
C ALA A 140 6.63 -4.54 4.50
N ILE A 141 6.62 -5.86 4.66
CA ILE A 141 5.79 -6.79 3.89
C ILE A 141 4.64 -7.19 4.80
N ILE A 142 3.42 -6.76 4.46
CA ILE A 142 2.24 -6.96 5.30
C ILE A 142 1.24 -7.92 4.68
N GLU A 143 0.42 -8.51 5.54
CA GLU A 143 -0.69 -9.39 5.21
C GLU A 143 -2.01 -8.67 5.42
N ASP A 144 -2.32 -7.71 4.55
CA ASP A 144 -3.44 -6.79 4.81
C ASP A 144 -4.82 -7.46 4.77
N ARG A 145 -4.89 -8.67 4.20
CA ARG A 145 -6.05 -9.56 4.15
C ARG A 145 -6.20 -10.50 5.34
N LYS A 146 -5.09 -10.91 5.97
CA LYS A 146 -5.01 -12.05 6.91
C LYS A 146 -5.93 -11.91 8.13
N PHE A 147 -6.03 -10.71 8.67
CA PHE A 147 -6.86 -10.41 9.85
C PHE A 147 -8.12 -9.63 9.50
N LYS A 148 -8.34 -9.33 8.21
CA LYS A 148 -9.45 -8.50 7.77
C LYS A 148 -10.76 -9.21 8.02
N THR A 149 -11.69 -8.51 8.67
CA THR A 149 -13.00 -9.04 9.02
C THR A 149 -13.85 -9.25 7.77
N GLY A 150 -14.59 -10.37 7.68
CA GLY A 150 -15.61 -10.56 6.65
C GLY A 150 -16.86 -9.73 6.91
N PRO A 151 -17.46 -9.06 5.91
CA PRO A 151 -18.57 -8.14 6.12
C PRO A 151 -19.90 -8.83 6.44
N ALA A 152 -20.14 -10.06 5.96
CA ALA A 152 -21.41 -10.75 6.16
C ALA A 152 -21.60 -11.12 7.64
N GLY A 153 -22.70 -10.64 8.23
CA GLY A 153 -23.00 -10.81 9.65
C GLY A 153 -22.28 -9.84 10.58
N MET A 154 -21.26 -9.11 10.10
CA MET A 154 -20.59 -8.05 10.85
C MET A 154 -21.31 -6.70 10.69
N ILE A 155 -21.77 -6.41 9.48
CA ILE A 155 -22.48 -5.18 9.14
C ILE A 155 -23.75 -5.49 8.31
N PRO A 156 -24.76 -4.60 8.31
CA PRO A 156 -25.95 -4.78 7.48
C PRO A 156 -25.59 -4.87 6.00
N LYS A 157 -26.26 -5.75 5.25
CA LYS A 157 -26.11 -5.85 3.80
C LYS A 157 -26.75 -4.65 3.12
N GLN A 158 -25.97 -3.85 2.38
CA GLN A 158 -26.41 -2.60 1.73
C GLN A 158 -26.32 -2.65 0.19
N GLY A 159 -26.28 -3.85 -0.37
CA GLY A 159 -26.16 -4.09 -1.80
C GLY A 159 -26.43 -5.55 -2.15
N PRO A 160 -26.27 -5.96 -3.42
CA PRO A 160 -26.55 -7.34 -3.83
C PRO A 160 -25.61 -8.36 -3.20
N ARG A 161 -24.36 -7.96 -2.93
CA ARG A 161 -23.36 -8.73 -2.19
C ARG A 161 -23.11 -8.10 -0.82
N PRO A 162 -22.73 -8.87 0.21
CA PRO A 162 -22.45 -8.33 1.55
C PRO A 162 -21.33 -7.29 1.60
N ASP A 163 -20.40 -7.36 0.66
CA ASP A 163 -19.24 -6.47 0.52
C ASP A 163 -19.50 -5.27 -0.41
N HIS A 164 -20.71 -5.13 -0.95
CA HIS A 164 -21.08 -4.04 -1.85
C HIS A 164 -22.04 -3.06 -1.18
N ILE A 165 -21.70 -1.77 -1.22
CA ILE A 165 -22.60 -0.68 -0.85
C ILE A 165 -22.96 0.14 -2.09
N ARG A 166 -24.25 0.20 -2.43
CA ARG A 166 -24.73 0.92 -3.62
C ARG A 166 -25.42 2.24 -3.31
N ASN A 167 -26.06 2.35 -2.14
CA ASN A 167 -26.77 3.56 -1.75
C ASN A 167 -25.74 4.68 -1.49
N PRO A 168 -25.75 5.79 -2.25
CA PRO A 168 -24.86 6.92 -2.00
C PRO A 168 -25.25 7.71 -0.74
N ASP A 169 -26.48 7.58 -0.26
CA ASP A 169 -27.01 8.34 0.88
C ASP A 169 -26.87 7.58 2.21
N TYR A 170 -26.13 6.47 2.24
CA TYR A 170 -25.89 5.71 3.47
C TYR A 170 -24.94 6.46 4.42
N ASP A 171 -25.03 6.20 5.73
CA ASP A 171 -24.05 6.72 6.69
C ASP A 171 -22.81 5.80 6.71
N PRO A 172 -21.61 6.26 6.31
CA PRO A 172 -20.41 5.44 6.35
C PRO A 172 -20.00 5.00 7.75
N LYS A 173 -20.43 5.70 8.81
CA LYS A 173 -20.19 5.27 10.19
C LYS A 173 -20.94 3.98 10.53
N SER A 174 -22.04 3.69 9.83
CA SER A 174 -22.82 2.45 10.04
C SER A 174 -22.04 1.18 9.74
N VAL A 175 -20.94 1.28 8.99
CA VAL A 175 -20.07 0.14 8.65
C VAL A 175 -18.72 0.18 9.35
N ASP A 176 -18.34 1.28 10.01
CA ASP A 176 -17.11 1.37 10.81
C ASP A 176 -17.35 0.88 12.26
N VAL A 177 -17.61 -0.42 12.41
CA VAL A 177 -17.97 -1.00 13.70
C VAL A 177 -16.72 -1.35 14.54
N PRO A 178 -16.73 -1.16 15.88
CA PRO A 178 -15.57 -1.41 16.74
C PRO A 178 -15.01 -2.83 16.70
N GLN A 179 -15.79 -3.81 16.28
CA GLN A 179 -15.44 -5.22 16.17
C GLN A 179 -14.68 -5.52 14.87
N ALA A 180 -14.86 -4.71 13.82
CA ALA A 180 -14.19 -4.92 12.54
C ALA A 180 -12.68 -4.69 12.68
N ARG A 181 -11.91 -5.51 11.97
CA ARG A 181 -10.45 -5.49 11.95
C ARG A 181 -9.98 -5.39 10.51
N LEU A 182 -8.85 -4.69 10.33
CA LEU A 182 -8.09 -4.68 9.07
C LEU A 182 -6.80 -5.48 9.25
N LEU A 183 -5.73 -4.84 9.75
CA LEU A 183 -4.44 -5.51 9.94
C LEU A 183 -4.36 -6.39 11.21
N GLY A 184 -5.24 -6.16 12.18
CA GLY A 184 -5.14 -6.79 13.51
C GLY A 184 -4.02 -6.18 14.37
N GLU A 185 -4.04 -6.49 15.67
CA GLU A 185 -3.11 -5.88 16.65
C GLU A 185 -1.66 -6.33 16.44
N ARG A 186 -1.46 -7.58 16.03
CA ARG A 186 -0.12 -8.17 15.81
C ARG A 186 0.65 -7.46 14.70
N GLN A 187 0.01 -7.19 13.55
CA GLN A 187 0.63 -6.43 12.47
C GLN A 187 0.77 -4.94 12.78
N LEU A 188 -0.18 -4.35 13.53
CA LEU A 188 -0.04 -2.95 13.97
C LEU A 188 1.15 -2.80 14.92
N LYS A 189 1.39 -3.76 15.81
CA LYS A 189 2.59 -3.81 16.65
C LYS A 189 3.86 -3.93 15.80
N PHE A 190 3.88 -4.85 14.83
CA PHE A 190 4.97 -4.97 13.87
C PHE A 190 5.27 -3.62 13.18
N LEU A 191 4.26 -2.95 12.62
CA LEU A 191 4.47 -1.66 11.94
C LEU A 191 4.95 -0.55 12.88
N ASP A 192 4.50 -0.54 14.14
CA ASP A 192 4.97 0.42 15.14
C ASP A 192 6.43 0.18 15.53
N GLU A 193 6.87 -1.08 15.63
CA GLU A 193 8.28 -1.43 15.89
C GLU A 193 9.16 -1.19 14.67
N TRP A 194 8.76 -1.68 13.49
CA TRP A 194 9.42 -1.43 12.22
C TRP A 194 9.53 0.07 11.90
N GLY A 195 8.54 0.87 12.26
CA GLY A 195 8.58 2.32 12.04
C GLY A 195 9.62 3.06 12.89
N LYS A 196 10.01 2.47 14.03
CA LYS A 196 11.06 2.99 14.93
C LYS A 196 12.45 2.52 14.53
N ASP A 197 12.56 1.32 13.96
CA ASP A 197 13.82 0.74 13.55
C ASP A 197 14.24 1.24 12.17
N TRP A 198 15.37 1.94 12.08
CA TRP A 198 15.93 2.45 10.83
C TRP A 198 17.29 1.82 10.51
N THR A 199 17.61 0.71 11.17
CA THR A 199 18.84 -0.05 10.93
C THR A 199 18.98 -0.35 9.44
N ASP A 200 20.13 0.00 8.87
CA ASP A 200 20.48 -0.18 7.46
C ASP A 200 19.47 0.40 6.45
N ALA A 201 18.67 1.38 6.85
CA ALA A 201 17.59 1.92 6.03
C ALA A 201 17.64 3.44 5.95
N ASP A 202 17.41 3.97 4.76
CA ASP A 202 17.27 5.40 4.56
C ASP A 202 15.89 5.85 4.08
N VAL A 203 15.13 4.92 3.49
CA VAL A 203 13.76 5.14 3.02
C VAL A 203 12.96 3.91 3.40
N LYS A 204 11.68 4.09 3.72
CA LYS A 204 10.76 3.03 4.11
C LYS A 204 9.61 2.89 3.12
N VAL A 205 9.22 1.65 2.86
CA VAL A 205 8.15 1.28 1.92
C VAL A 205 7.28 0.22 2.55
N ALA A 206 5.96 0.34 2.43
CA ALA A 206 5.03 -0.74 2.76
C ALA A 206 4.59 -1.46 1.48
N LEU A 207 4.69 -2.78 1.47
CA LEU A 207 4.27 -3.69 0.41
C LEU A 207 3.05 -4.46 0.89
N SER A 208 1.94 -4.40 0.15
CA SER A 208 0.71 -5.12 0.53
C SER A 208 -0.11 -5.55 -0.69
N GLN A 209 -1.18 -6.29 -0.44
CA GLN A 209 -2.09 -6.77 -1.48
C GLN A 209 -2.91 -5.64 -2.09
N THR A 210 -3.61 -4.85 -1.26
CA THR A 210 -4.53 -3.81 -1.76
C THR A 210 -4.37 -2.46 -1.06
N ILE A 211 -4.87 -1.40 -1.72
CA ILE A 211 -4.67 -0.01 -1.33
C ILE A 211 -5.58 0.42 -0.17
N PHE A 212 -5.10 1.31 0.71
CA PHE A 212 -5.81 1.79 1.91
C PHE A 212 -6.92 2.81 1.63
N CYS A 213 -7.73 2.57 0.59
CA CYS A 213 -8.90 3.37 0.23
C CYS A 213 -9.84 2.65 -0.73
N GLY A 214 -11.09 3.13 -0.83
CA GLY A 214 -12.00 2.78 -1.92
C GLY A 214 -11.62 3.47 -3.23
N GLY A 215 -10.65 2.92 -3.95
CA GLY A 215 -10.05 3.55 -5.14
C GLY A 215 -10.83 3.40 -6.45
N ALA A 216 -11.97 2.71 -6.46
CA ALA A 216 -12.76 2.43 -7.65
C ALA A 216 -14.26 2.65 -7.43
N HIS A 217 -14.90 3.38 -8.34
CA HIS A 217 -16.31 3.74 -8.31
C HIS A 217 -17.17 2.92 -9.29
N ILE A 218 -16.59 2.38 -10.35
CA ILE A 218 -17.28 1.54 -11.33
C ILE A 218 -16.55 0.21 -11.38
N HIS A 219 -17.30 -0.88 -11.35
CA HIS A 219 -16.77 -2.24 -11.22
C HIS A 219 -17.34 -3.17 -12.29
N GLY A 220 -16.47 -3.93 -12.94
CA GLY A 220 -16.74 -5.01 -13.89
C GLY A 220 -17.24 -4.57 -15.26
N ARG A 221 -18.17 -3.60 -15.32
CA ARG A 221 -18.75 -3.07 -16.57
C ARG A 221 -19.03 -1.58 -16.49
N VAL A 222 -19.05 -0.92 -17.65
CA VAL A 222 -19.52 0.47 -17.76
C VAL A 222 -20.93 0.59 -17.15
N GLY A 223 -21.13 1.58 -16.27
CA GLY A 223 -22.37 1.78 -15.52
C GLY A 223 -22.52 0.90 -14.26
N GLY A 224 -21.59 -0.01 -13.98
CA GLY A 224 -21.54 -0.82 -12.76
C GLY A 224 -21.10 -0.04 -11.53
N ARG A 225 -21.73 1.10 -11.23
CA ARG A 225 -21.35 1.95 -10.10
C ARG A 225 -21.51 1.19 -8.78
N LEU A 226 -20.47 1.24 -7.98
CA LEU A 226 -20.42 0.79 -6.61
C LEU A 226 -19.99 1.99 -5.77
N HIS A 227 -20.80 2.36 -4.78
CA HIS A 227 -20.52 3.54 -3.98
C HIS A 227 -19.36 3.27 -3.04
N ALA A 228 -19.37 2.14 -2.34
CA ALA A 228 -18.24 1.68 -1.52
C ALA A 228 -17.98 0.17 -1.72
N ASP A 229 -16.69 -0.16 -1.90
CA ASP A 229 -16.17 -1.53 -2.03
C ASP A 229 -15.47 -1.94 -0.73
N LEU A 230 -16.13 -2.78 0.07
CA LEU A 230 -15.61 -3.20 1.37
C LEU A 230 -14.36 -4.06 1.22
N ASP A 231 -14.13 -4.65 0.04
CA ASP A 231 -12.95 -5.48 -0.21
C ASP A 231 -11.68 -4.64 -0.33
N SER A 232 -11.78 -3.37 -0.73
CA SER A 232 -10.63 -2.45 -0.64
C SER A 232 -10.21 -2.22 0.82
N ASN A 233 -8.96 -1.80 1.06
CA ASN A 233 -8.52 -1.44 2.42
C ASN A 233 -8.97 -0.02 2.83
N GLY A 234 -9.99 0.53 2.17
CA GLY A 234 -10.76 1.67 2.68
C GLY A 234 -11.64 1.34 3.88
N TRP A 235 -11.94 0.04 4.09
CA TRP A 235 -12.77 -0.46 5.19
C TRP A 235 -12.06 -1.58 5.99
N PRO A 236 -12.29 -1.65 7.32
CA PRO A 236 -12.97 -0.66 8.16
C PRO A 236 -12.16 0.62 8.31
N GLN A 237 -12.82 1.79 8.36
CA GLN A 237 -12.18 3.11 8.36
C GLN A 237 -11.25 3.29 9.58
N ALA A 238 -11.66 2.87 10.78
CA ALA A 238 -10.81 2.91 11.96
C ALA A 238 -9.58 1.98 11.84
N GLY A 239 -9.73 0.83 11.15
CA GLY A 239 -8.61 -0.06 10.83
C GLY A 239 -7.63 0.57 9.84
N ARG A 240 -8.17 1.13 8.76
CA ARG A 240 -7.43 1.87 7.73
C ARG A 240 -6.64 3.02 8.31
N ASN A 241 -7.26 3.86 9.15
CA ASN A 241 -6.61 5.02 9.76
C ASN A 241 -5.45 4.62 10.67
N ARG A 242 -5.59 3.52 11.44
CA ARG A 242 -4.48 2.97 12.23
C ARG A 242 -3.31 2.51 11.37
N ALA A 243 -3.59 1.83 10.26
CA ALA A 243 -2.56 1.36 9.33
C ALA A 243 -1.76 2.54 8.74
N ILE A 244 -2.43 3.51 8.12
CA ILE A 244 -1.72 4.63 7.49
C ILE A 244 -1.10 5.59 8.51
N ALA A 245 -1.63 5.67 9.74
CA ALA A 245 -0.98 6.40 10.83
C ALA A 245 0.36 5.75 11.23
N ALA A 246 0.43 4.42 11.27
CA ALA A 246 1.67 3.70 11.55
C ALA A 246 2.71 3.95 10.43
N LEU A 247 2.30 3.85 9.16
CA LEU A 247 3.16 4.14 8.02
C LEU A 247 3.64 5.61 7.99
N ARG A 248 2.75 6.55 8.32
CA ARG A 248 3.07 7.98 8.44
C ARG A 248 4.18 8.23 9.47
N LYS A 249 4.12 7.60 10.64
CA LYS A 249 5.16 7.74 11.69
C LYS A 249 6.56 7.30 11.21
N ALA A 250 6.61 6.48 10.18
CA ALA A 250 7.83 5.97 9.57
C ALA A 250 8.21 6.70 8.26
N TYR A 251 7.47 7.76 7.87
CA TYR A 251 7.64 8.45 6.58
C TYR A 251 7.57 7.50 5.36
N ALA A 252 6.88 6.36 5.52
CA ALA A 252 6.81 5.34 4.48
C ALA A 252 5.76 5.70 3.44
N PHE A 253 6.00 5.33 2.18
CA PHE A 253 4.94 5.27 1.17
C PHE A 253 4.43 3.83 1.02
N HIS A 254 3.28 3.67 0.37
CA HIS A 254 2.61 2.38 0.18
C HIS A 254 2.61 1.94 -1.28
N PHE A 255 2.91 0.67 -1.54
CA PHE A 255 2.92 0.07 -2.86
C PHE A 255 2.10 -1.23 -2.85
N ALA A 256 1.06 -1.30 -3.70
CA ALA A 256 0.03 -2.35 -3.63
C ALA A 256 -0.55 -2.72 -5.01
N GLY A 257 -1.41 -3.74 -5.05
CA GLY A 257 -2.15 -4.20 -6.23
C GLY A 257 -3.67 -4.36 -6.00
N ASP A 258 -4.24 -5.50 -6.42
CA ASP A 258 -5.67 -5.90 -6.40
C ASP A 258 -6.63 -5.04 -7.23
N GLN A 259 -6.60 -3.72 -7.09
CA GLN A 259 -7.67 -2.86 -7.58
C GLN A 259 -7.84 -2.79 -9.10
N HIS A 260 -6.99 -3.46 -9.89
CA HIS A 260 -7.06 -3.51 -11.36
C HIS A 260 -7.17 -2.12 -12.01
N LEU A 261 -6.68 -1.11 -11.31
CA LEU A 261 -6.75 0.29 -11.69
C LEU A 261 -5.52 0.95 -11.10
N ALA A 262 -4.62 1.40 -11.96
CA ALA A 262 -3.45 2.09 -11.48
C ALA A 262 -3.86 3.43 -10.89
N THR A 263 -3.44 3.70 -9.65
CA THR A 263 -3.78 4.95 -8.95
C THR A 263 -2.62 5.45 -8.12
N VAL A 264 -2.45 6.77 -8.09
CA VAL A 264 -1.66 7.46 -7.08
C VAL A 264 -2.60 8.30 -6.24
N PHE A 265 -2.63 8.02 -4.94
CA PHE A 265 -3.37 8.80 -3.95
C PHE A 265 -2.42 9.36 -2.89
N HIS A 266 -2.74 10.55 -2.38
CA HIS A 266 -2.21 11.05 -1.12
C HIS A 266 -3.30 10.92 -0.06
N HIS A 267 -3.03 10.09 0.94
CA HIS A 267 -4.00 9.78 1.97
C HIS A 267 -4.10 10.86 3.05
N GLY A 268 -5.31 11.05 3.57
CA GLY A 268 -5.60 11.87 4.75
C GLY A 268 -6.28 11.08 5.87
N ILE A 269 -6.03 11.48 7.12
CA ILE A 269 -6.76 11.04 8.33
C ILE A 269 -7.56 12.24 8.87
N ASP A 270 -6.85 13.23 9.42
CA ASP A 270 -7.46 14.41 10.02
C ASP A 270 -7.77 15.43 8.93
N GLU A 271 -6.83 15.63 8.00
CA GLU A 271 -6.94 16.51 6.83
C GLU A 271 -6.53 15.77 5.55
N TRP A 272 -6.90 16.30 4.37
CA TRP A 272 -6.34 15.81 3.10
C TRP A 272 -4.80 15.97 3.09
N ARG A 273 -4.11 15.02 2.45
CA ARG A 273 -2.64 15.02 2.31
C ARG A 273 -1.87 15.03 3.62
N ASP A 274 -2.48 14.65 4.75
CA ASP A 274 -1.80 14.65 6.05
C ASP A 274 -1.07 13.33 6.37
N SER A 275 -1.09 12.37 5.45
CA SER A 275 -0.50 11.04 5.61
C SER A 275 0.35 10.64 4.40
N ILE A 276 0.27 9.37 3.99
CA ILE A 276 1.23 8.75 3.08
C ILE A 276 0.76 8.81 1.63
N TYR A 277 1.70 8.79 0.69
CA TYR A 277 1.40 8.46 -0.69
C TYR A 277 1.26 6.96 -0.88
N SER A 278 0.39 6.57 -1.80
CA SER A 278 0.19 5.18 -2.21
C SER A 278 0.19 5.04 -3.72
N PHE A 279 0.77 3.96 -4.23
CA PHE A 279 0.68 3.56 -5.63
C PHE A 279 0.08 2.16 -5.74
N CYS A 280 -1.14 2.08 -6.28
CA CYS A 280 -1.70 0.81 -6.74
C CYS A 280 -1.22 0.57 -8.17
N VAL A 281 -0.56 -0.56 -8.43
CA VAL A 281 -0.15 -0.94 -9.78
C VAL A 281 -1.34 -1.44 -10.60
N PRO A 282 -1.31 -1.32 -11.94
CA PRO A 282 -2.31 -1.94 -12.80
C PRO A 282 -2.18 -3.47 -12.75
N SER A 283 -3.23 -4.14 -13.23
CA SER A 283 -3.16 -5.58 -13.49
C SER A 283 -2.31 -5.84 -14.74
N ILE A 284 -1.55 -6.94 -14.75
CA ILE A 284 -0.77 -7.38 -15.92
C ILE A 284 -1.73 -7.79 -17.05
N ALA A 285 -2.84 -8.45 -16.69
CA ALA A 285 -3.93 -8.79 -17.59
C ALA A 285 -5.26 -8.43 -16.91
N ASN A 286 -5.81 -7.27 -17.27
CA ASN A 286 -6.93 -6.68 -16.55
C ASN A 286 -8.28 -7.34 -16.90
N LEU A 287 -8.67 -8.37 -16.14
CA LEU A 287 -9.91 -9.11 -16.33
C LEU A 287 -11.16 -8.42 -15.77
N TYR A 288 -10.98 -7.57 -14.75
CA TYR A 288 -12.06 -6.94 -14.01
C TYR A 288 -11.87 -5.43 -14.02
N LEU A 289 -12.51 -4.78 -14.99
CA LEU A 289 -12.30 -3.36 -15.22
C LEU A 289 -12.89 -2.55 -14.06
N ARG A 290 -12.09 -1.62 -13.56
CA ARG A 290 -12.45 -0.67 -12.52
C ARG A 290 -12.16 0.75 -13.02
N TRP A 291 -12.93 1.74 -12.56
CA TRP A 291 -12.70 3.15 -12.87
C TRP A 291 -12.81 4.03 -11.63
N TRP A 292 -11.91 5.00 -11.52
CA TRP A 292 -12.09 6.15 -10.66
C TRP A 292 -12.94 7.18 -11.39
N LYS A 293 -14.20 7.29 -10.97
CA LYS A 293 -15.16 8.25 -11.54
C LYS A 293 -15.95 8.92 -10.42
N PRO A 294 -15.38 9.90 -9.69
CA PRO A 294 -16.14 10.64 -8.68
C PRO A 294 -17.32 11.37 -9.35
N LEU A 295 -18.37 11.63 -8.59
CA LEU A 295 -19.54 12.37 -9.08
C LEU A 295 -19.28 13.88 -9.11
N GLU A 296 -18.56 14.37 -8.10
CA GLU A 296 -18.17 15.76 -7.98
C GLU A 296 -16.72 15.97 -8.41
N PRO A 297 -16.38 17.14 -8.99
CA PRO A 297 -14.99 17.51 -9.22
C PRO A 297 -14.20 17.58 -7.92
N GLY A 298 -12.95 17.13 -7.95
CA GLY A 298 -12.06 17.22 -6.80
C GLY A 298 -11.67 18.65 -6.48
N LYS A 299 -11.51 18.93 -5.19
CA LYS A 299 -11.09 20.25 -4.70
C LYS A 299 -9.57 20.38 -4.74
N ASN A 300 -9.05 21.61 -4.64
CA ASN A 300 -7.60 21.88 -4.56
C ASN A 300 -6.75 21.26 -5.69
N ARG A 301 -7.34 21.10 -6.88
CA ARG A 301 -6.66 20.71 -8.12
C ARG A 301 -6.00 21.93 -8.76
N LYS A 302 -4.93 21.72 -9.54
CA LYS A 302 -4.31 22.80 -10.31
C LYS A 302 -5.26 23.22 -11.46
N PRO A 303 -5.21 24.48 -11.90
CA PRO A 303 -5.96 24.91 -13.08
C PRO A 303 -5.67 24.02 -14.30
N GLY A 304 -6.72 23.54 -14.96
CA GLY A 304 -6.61 22.70 -16.16
C GLY A 304 -6.43 21.19 -15.90
N GLU A 305 -6.25 20.74 -14.65
CA GLU A 305 -6.24 19.30 -14.34
C GLU A 305 -7.62 18.66 -14.54
N ASP A 306 -7.65 17.36 -14.82
CA ASP A 306 -8.90 16.60 -14.94
C ASP A 306 -9.74 16.73 -13.65
N PRO A 307 -11.06 16.99 -13.72
CA PRO A 307 -11.92 17.10 -12.54
C PRO A 307 -11.95 15.86 -11.65
N ILE A 308 -11.55 14.67 -12.14
CA ILE A 308 -11.44 13.48 -11.28
C ILE A 308 -10.24 13.55 -10.32
N LEU A 309 -9.29 14.47 -10.52
CA LEU A 309 -8.12 14.67 -9.66
C LEU A 309 -8.42 15.66 -8.52
N GLY A 310 -7.50 15.77 -7.56
CA GLY A 310 -7.66 16.64 -6.38
C GLY A 310 -8.32 15.92 -5.20
N ASP A 311 -8.92 16.69 -4.31
CA ASP A 311 -9.44 16.23 -3.02
C ASP A 311 -10.84 15.67 -3.13
N HIS A 312 -10.98 14.44 -2.63
CA HIS A 312 -12.20 13.66 -2.64
C HIS A 312 -12.43 12.99 -1.28
N LEU A 313 -13.66 12.53 -1.12
CA LEU A 313 -14.04 11.50 -0.16
C LEU A 313 -14.34 10.23 -0.95
N ASP A 314 -13.78 9.09 -0.54
CA ASP A 314 -14.26 7.81 -1.09
C ASP A 314 -15.63 7.44 -0.52
N GLY A 315 -16.18 6.31 -0.97
CA GLY A 315 -17.45 5.79 -0.48
C GLY A 315 -17.51 5.55 1.02
N PHE A 316 -16.38 5.53 1.75
CA PHE A 316 -16.34 5.39 3.20
C PHE A 316 -16.12 6.71 3.94
N HIS A 317 -16.11 7.82 3.21
CA HIS A 317 -15.69 9.14 3.66
C HIS A 317 -14.23 9.22 4.13
N ASN A 318 -13.35 8.36 3.61
CA ASN A 318 -11.91 8.54 3.80
C ASN A 318 -11.44 9.74 2.97
N LYS A 319 -10.57 10.59 3.55
CA LYS A 319 -9.96 11.72 2.84
C LYS A 319 -8.86 11.23 1.91
N LEU A 320 -8.99 11.54 0.62
CA LEU A 320 -8.04 11.13 -0.42
C LEU A 320 -7.81 12.28 -1.38
N THR A 321 -6.56 12.45 -1.80
CA THR A 321 -6.24 13.28 -2.96
C THR A 321 -5.83 12.40 -4.11
N ALA A 322 -6.62 12.42 -5.19
CA ALA A 322 -6.30 11.75 -6.46
C ALA A 322 -5.22 12.54 -7.22
N ILE A 323 -4.10 11.89 -7.53
CA ILE A 323 -2.96 12.49 -8.22
C ILE A 323 -2.85 11.97 -9.66
N ALA A 324 -2.97 10.66 -9.85
CA ALA A 324 -2.92 10.02 -11.16
C ALA A 324 -3.81 8.78 -11.17
N VAL A 325 -4.52 8.54 -12.28
CA VAL A 325 -5.41 7.38 -12.44
C VAL A 325 -5.37 6.90 -13.89
N ALA A 326 -5.10 5.61 -14.11
CA ALA A 326 -5.14 4.99 -15.43
C ALA A 326 -6.53 4.38 -15.71
N ASN A 327 -7.54 5.22 -15.93
CA ASN A 327 -8.88 4.74 -16.28
C ASN A 327 -8.87 4.02 -17.65
N PRO A 328 -9.47 2.82 -17.78
CA PRO A 328 -9.64 2.17 -19.08
C PRO A 328 -10.52 3.00 -20.02
N THR A 329 -10.35 2.85 -21.34
CA THR A 329 -11.19 3.56 -22.31
C THR A 329 -12.63 3.02 -22.27
N PRO A 330 -13.65 3.88 -22.40
CA PRO A 330 -15.05 3.43 -22.40
C PRO A 330 -15.48 2.69 -23.68
N GLU A 331 -14.73 2.84 -24.78
CA GLU A 331 -15.08 2.23 -26.07
C GLU A 331 -15.03 0.70 -26.03
N LYS A 332 -16.00 0.05 -26.69
CA LYS A 332 -15.99 -1.40 -26.91
C LYS A 332 -15.15 -1.71 -28.16
N GLY A 333 -14.09 -2.50 -28.00
CA GLY A 333 -13.21 -2.91 -29.10
C GLY A 333 -11.78 -2.37 -28.95
N GLY A 334 -10.79 -3.07 -29.51
CA GLY A 334 -9.34 -2.79 -29.40
C GLY A 334 -8.55 -3.93 -28.78
N ASP A 335 -7.23 -3.78 -28.65
CA ASP A 335 -6.36 -4.80 -28.05
C ASP A 335 -6.70 -4.98 -26.55
N ARG A 336 -6.87 -6.25 -26.13
CA ARG A 336 -7.33 -6.65 -24.78
C ARG A 336 -6.40 -6.15 -23.67
N LEU A 337 -5.15 -5.81 -23.95
CA LEU A 337 -4.24 -5.28 -22.93
C LEU A 337 -4.23 -3.76 -22.88
N SER A 338 -4.12 -3.09 -24.03
CA SER A 338 -4.04 -1.63 -24.10
C SER A 338 -5.35 -0.93 -23.70
N THR A 339 -6.51 -1.39 -24.20
CA THR A 339 -7.82 -0.78 -23.91
C THR A 339 -8.32 -1.00 -22.48
N ARG A 340 -7.73 -1.98 -21.78
CA ARG A 340 -8.13 -2.41 -20.44
C ARG A 340 -7.25 -1.82 -19.33
N ALA A 341 -6.44 -0.81 -19.65
CA ALA A 341 -5.49 -0.19 -18.72
C ALA A 341 -4.56 -1.22 -18.03
N ALA A 342 -4.14 -2.26 -18.76
CA ALA A 342 -3.20 -3.25 -18.25
C ALA A 342 -1.76 -2.73 -18.33
N GLY A 343 -0.90 -3.11 -17.38
CA GLY A 343 0.45 -2.58 -17.34
C GLY A 343 1.32 -3.14 -16.22
N PHE A 344 2.31 -2.34 -15.83
CA PHE A 344 3.17 -2.58 -14.67
C PHE A 344 3.63 -1.27 -14.04
N GLY A 345 3.90 -1.30 -12.74
CA GLY A 345 4.44 -0.17 -12.01
C GLY A 345 5.96 -0.24 -11.87
N VAL A 346 6.61 0.93 -11.86
CA VAL A 346 8.01 1.10 -11.50
C VAL A 346 8.10 2.18 -10.43
N VAL A 347 8.87 1.91 -9.38
CA VAL A 347 9.20 2.90 -8.35
C VAL A 347 10.70 3.13 -8.40
N ARG A 348 11.12 4.39 -8.57
CA ARG A 348 12.52 4.81 -8.50
C ARG A 348 12.74 5.61 -7.24
N ILE A 349 13.75 5.26 -6.45
CA ILE A 349 14.10 5.95 -5.22
C ILE A 349 15.50 6.53 -5.36
N ASP A 350 15.61 7.86 -5.41
CA ASP A 350 16.89 8.53 -5.34
C ASP A 350 17.30 8.65 -3.87
N LYS A 351 18.26 7.83 -3.44
CA LYS A 351 18.75 7.86 -2.06
C LYS A 351 19.48 9.17 -1.70
N LYS A 352 20.05 9.89 -2.66
CA LYS A 352 20.75 11.14 -2.36
C LYS A 352 19.74 12.25 -2.10
N THR A 353 18.70 12.38 -2.90
CA THR A 353 17.69 13.44 -2.75
C THR A 353 16.56 13.06 -1.79
N ARG A 354 16.33 11.76 -1.60
CA ARG A 354 15.14 11.16 -0.96
C ARG A 354 13.85 11.37 -1.74
N ASP A 355 13.98 11.60 -3.04
CA ASP A 355 12.84 11.68 -3.94
C ASP A 355 12.44 10.27 -4.40
N VAL A 356 11.13 10.06 -4.47
CA VAL A 356 10.51 8.83 -4.91
C VAL A 356 9.67 9.15 -6.13
N THR A 357 9.90 8.42 -7.22
CA THR A 357 9.17 8.57 -8.47
C THR A 357 8.38 7.31 -8.77
N PHE A 358 7.06 7.46 -8.85
CA PHE A 358 6.16 6.44 -9.35
C PHE A 358 6.02 6.57 -10.87
N ILE A 359 6.02 5.43 -11.56
CA ILE A 359 5.84 5.36 -13.01
C ILE A 359 4.91 4.18 -13.31
N CYS A 360 3.92 4.39 -14.16
CA CYS A 360 2.98 3.34 -14.57
C CYS A 360 3.05 3.15 -16.08
N TRP A 361 3.53 2.00 -16.53
CA TRP A 361 3.69 1.69 -17.95
C TRP A 361 2.55 0.83 -18.48
N PRO A 362 1.96 1.14 -19.64
CA PRO A 362 1.05 0.24 -20.33
C PRO A 362 1.76 -1.04 -20.79
N ARG A 363 0.99 -2.12 -20.96
CA ARG A 363 1.41 -3.31 -21.72
C ARG A 363 1.73 -2.95 -23.18
N ASN A 364 2.52 -3.78 -23.84
CA ASN A 364 2.87 -3.68 -25.27
C ASN A 364 3.61 -2.39 -25.67
N VAL A 365 4.21 -1.68 -24.71
CA VAL A 365 5.12 -0.55 -24.97
C VAL A 365 6.55 -0.97 -24.66
N ASP A 366 7.48 -0.69 -25.57
CA ASP A 366 8.92 -0.78 -25.28
C ASP A 366 9.34 0.48 -24.51
N VAL A 367 9.72 0.33 -23.24
CA VAL A 367 10.09 1.46 -22.37
C VAL A 367 11.35 2.20 -22.82
N SER A 368 12.12 1.63 -23.75
CA SER A 368 13.33 2.24 -24.33
C SER A 368 13.07 3.00 -25.64
N ALA A 369 11.87 2.87 -26.22
CA ALA A 369 11.53 3.60 -27.43
C ALA A 369 11.49 5.12 -27.16
N LYS A 370 11.95 5.90 -28.14
CA LYS A 370 12.11 7.37 -28.02
C LYS A 370 10.80 8.10 -27.68
N ASP A 371 9.68 7.56 -28.14
CA ASP A 371 8.33 8.09 -27.98
C ASP A 371 7.49 7.33 -26.94
N ALA A 372 8.10 6.38 -26.21
CA ALA A 372 7.44 5.63 -25.15
C ALA A 372 6.93 6.58 -24.07
N LYS A 373 5.65 6.41 -23.69
CA LYS A 373 5.02 7.19 -22.63
C LYS A 373 4.38 6.28 -21.59
N PRO A 374 4.57 6.57 -20.29
CA PRO A 374 3.75 5.96 -19.26
C PRO A 374 2.29 6.44 -19.40
N TYR A 375 1.39 5.88 -18.60
CA TYR A 375 0.01 6.37 -18.52
C TYR A 375 -0.02 7.86 -18.12
N PRO A 376 -1.05 8.63 -18.56
CA PRO A 376 -1.22 10.02 -18.17
C PRO A 376 -1.21 10.21 -16.66
N GLY A 377 -0.51 11.24 -16.18
CA GLY A 377 -0.30 11.51 -14.75
C GLY A 377 0.99 10.89 -14.17
N TRP A 378 1.63 9.98 -14.91
CA TRP A 378 2.98 9.48 -14.58
C TRP A 378 4.02 10.05 -15.57
N PRO A 379 5.31 10.15 -15.18
CA PRO A 379 5.83 9.90 -13.83
C PRO A 379 5.36 10.94 -12.80
N PHE A 380 5.20 10.52 -11.55
CA PHE A 380 4.89 11.40 -10.42
C PHE A 380 5.98 11.28 -9.36
N THR A 381 6.53 12.42 -8.92
CA THR A 381 7.64 12.49 -7.97
C THR A 381 7.24 13.26 -6.72
N PHE A 382 7.62 12.75 -5.56
CA PHE A 382 7.46 13.39 -4.25
C PHE A 382 8.70 13.12 -3.37
N ASN A 383 8.89 13.90 -2.32
CA ASN A 383 9.98 13.68 -1.36
C ASN A 383 9.51 12.80 -0.20
N GLN A 384 10.39 11.97 0.38
CA GLN A 384 10.03 11.12 1.53
C GLN A 384 9.34 11.88 2.67
N LEU A 385 9.71 13.15 2.88
CA LEU A 385 9.16 13.97 3.95
C LEU A 385 7.67 14.29 3.76
N ASP A 386 7.16 14.20 2.52
CA ASP A 386 5.77 14.45 2.20
C ASP A 386 4.83 13.34 2.71
N ASN A 387 5.36 12.16 3.06
CA ASN A 387 4.60 11.07 3.70
C ASN A 387 4.20 11.37 5.16
N TYR A 388 4.66 12.50 5.71
CA TYR A 388 4.14 13.05 6.96
C TYR A 388 3.62 14.45 6.72
N GLY A 389 2.52 14.58 5.98
CA GLY A 389 1.98 15.88 5.57
C GLY A 389 1.25 16.68 6.65
N ARG A 390 1.09 16.17 7.88
CA ARG A 390 0.47 16.95 8.98
C ARG A 390 1.13 18.32 9.13
N LYS A 391 0.29 19.35 9.26
CA LYS A 391 0.72 20.74 9.52
C LYS A 391 1.26 20.85 10.93
N ALA A 392 2.44 21.45 11.08
CA ALA A 392 3.06 21.67 12.38
C ALA A 392 2.25 22.69 13.19
N VAL A 393 1.98 22.38 14.47
CA VAL A 393 1.46 23.37 15.43
C VAL A 393 2.60 24.16 16.05
N ALA A 394 3.75 23.50 16.24
CA ALA A 394 4.98 24.09 16.75
C ALA A 394 6.18 23.31 16.22
N HIS A 395 7.39 23.80 16.52
CA HIS A 395 8.63 23.09 16.23
C HIS A 395 9.46 22.95 17.51
N LEU A 396 10.28 21.91 17.56
CA LEU A 396 11.36 21.80 18.54
C LEU A 396 12.55 22.67 18.09
N PRO A 397 13.52 22.95 19.00
CA PRO A 397 14.80 23.54 18.64
C PRO A 397 15.46 22.81 17.45
N THR A 398 16.22 23.55 16.65
CA THR A 398 17.01 22.96 15.58
C THR A 398 18.08 22.06 16.17
N LEU A 399 18.19 20.82 15.72
CA LEU A 399 19.25 19.90 16.08
C LEU A 399 20.44 20.15 15.15
N GLU A 400 21.63 20.31 15.72
CA GLU A 400 22.91 20.32 15.00
C GLU A 400 23.71 19.09 15.47
N ILE A 401 23.83 18.09 14.61
CA ILE A 401 24.32 16.75 14.95
C ILE A 401 25.73 16.56 14.37
N SER A 402 26.66 16.04 15.19
CA SER A 402 28.07 15.90 14.80
C SER A 402 28.28 15.01 13.56
N LYS A 403 27.45 13.96 13.42
CA LYS A 403 27.47 13.01 12.30
C LYS A 403 26.25 13.26 11.39
N PRO A 404 26.40 13.15 10.05
CA PRO A 404 25.27 13.28 9.13
C PRO A 404 24.36 12.06 9.17
N ASP A 405 23.15 12.21 8.63
CA ASP A 405 22.20 11.13 8.31
C ASP A 405 21.83 10.24 9.51
N GLN A 406 21.66 10.89 10.66
CA GLN A 406 21.32 10.23 11.92
C GLN A 406 19.82 10.01 12.05
N VAL A 407 19.44 8.96 12.79
CA VAL A 407 18.03 8.72 13.12
C VAL A 407 17.60 9.67 14.23
N VAL A 408 16.45 10.31 14.02
CA VAL A 408 15.80 11.17 15.01
C VAL A 408 14.42 10.60 15.32
N GLN A 409 14.18 10.29 16.58
CA GLN A 409 12.88 9.86 17.10
C GLN A 409 12.31 10.96 18.00
N VAL A 410 11.06 11.34 17.76
CA VAL A 410 10.34 12.35 18.54
C VAL A 410 9.22 11.67 19.32
N ILE A 411 9.21 11.87 20.63
CA ILE A 411 8.27 11.26 21.57
C ILE A 411 7.56 12.38 22.35
N GLU A 412 6.23 12.35 22.41
CA GLU A 412 5.48 13.28 23.25
C GLU A 412 5.58 12.86 24.72
N ASP A 413 6.07 13.74 25.60
CA ASP A 413 6.31 13.38 27.01
C ASP A 413 5.00 13.02 27.74
N LYS A 414 3.90 13.70 27.39
CA LYS A 414 2.61 13.52 28.06
C LYS A 414 2.03 12.11 27.87
N SER A 415 2.10 11.59 26.65
CA SER A 415 1.50 10.30 26.29
C SER A 415 2.52 9.16 26.20
N GLY A 416 3.82 9.48 26.10
CA GLY A 416 4.86 8.52 25.75
C GLY A 416 4.79 8.03 24.30
N ALA A 417 3.88 8.59 23.49
CA ALA A 417 3.68 8.15 22.12
C ALA A 417 4.81 8.65 21.21
N VAL A 418 5.34 7.75 20.37
CA VAL A 418 6.21 8.14 19.27
C VAL A 418 5.39 8.93 18.25
N VAL A 419 5.81 10.17 18.03
CA VAL A 419 5.24 11.09 17.04
C VAL A 419 5.70 10.69 15.64
N TYR A 420 7.00 10.42 15.48
CA TYR A 420 7.62 9.78 14.32
C TYR A 420 9.07 9.37 14.63
N THR A 421 9.63 8.54 13.75
CA THR A 421 11.07 8.30 13.64
C THR A 421 11.50 8.49 12.19
N LEU A 422 12.66 9.12 11.98
CA LEU A 422 13.16 9.46 10.65
C LEU A 422 14.69 9.43 10.62
N ARG A 423 15.29 8.78 9.62
CA ARG A 423 16.68 9.08 9.24
C ARG A 423 16.72 10.41 8.51
N ILE A 424 17.33 11.41 9.12
CA ILE A 424 17.41 12.75 8.53
C ILE A 424 18.40 12.77 7.36
N LYS A 425 18.40 13.86 6.58
CA LYS A 425 19.42 14.13 5.58
C LYS A 425 20.35 15.24 6.07
N GLY A 426 21.66 14.97 6.10
CA GLY A 426 22.68 15.91 6.57
C GLY A 426 22.78 15.98 8.09
N ARG A 427 23.31 17.10 8.61
CA ARG A 427 23.63 17.31 10.03
C ARG A 427 22.61 18.15 10.81
N THR A 428 21.62 18.70 10.11
CA THR A 428 20.68 19.66 10.69
C THR A 428 19.26 19.22 10.46
N PHE A 429 18.45 19.22 11.52
CA PHE A 429 17.04 18.89 11.43
C PHE A 429 16.24 19.69 12.45
N ARG A 430 15.10 20.26 12.04
CA ARG A 430 14.18 20.96 12.92
C ARG A 430 12.89 20.14 13.05
N PRO A 431 12.72 19.38 14.15
CA PRO A 431 11.54 18.53 14.31
C PRO A 431 10.26 19.37 14.35
N LYS A 432 9.29 19.06 13.48
CA LYS A 432 7.93 19.56 13.62
C LYS A 432 7.14 18.72 14.62
N VAL A 433 6.22 19.35 15.33
CA VAL A 433 5.32 18.70 16.28
C VAL A 433 3.89 19.22 16.16
N PHE A 434 2.93 18.43 16.64
CA PHE A 434 1.50 18.62 16.36
C PHE A 434 0.68 19.02 17.58
N ALA A 435 1.36 19.30 18.70
CA ALA A 435 0.80 19.87 19.90
C ALA A 435 1.85 20.74 20.60
N LYS A 436 1.40 21.72 21.40
CA LYS A 436 2.28 22.40 22.36
C LYS A 436 2.61 21.43 23.49
N GLY A 437 3.80 21.54 24.08
CA GLY A 437 4.21 20.68 25.18
C GLY A 437 5.71 20.46 25.26
N SER A 438 6.09 19.43 26.01
CA SER A 438 7.47 18.93 26.04
C SER A 438 7.57 17.58 25.36
N TYR A 439 8.75 17.33 24.81
CA TYR A 439 9.05 16.17 24.01
C TYR A 439 10.40 15.59 24.42
N THR A 440 10.51 14.28 24.26
CA THR A 440 11.78 13.57 24.32
C THR A 440 12.25 13.34 22.88
N VAL A 441 13.47 13.77 22.58
CA VAL A 441 14.11 13.59 21.28
C VAL A 441 15.27 12.61 21.45
N ARG A 442 15.24 11.50 20.71
CA ARG A 442 16.35 10.57 20.64
C ARG A 442 17.08 10.75 19.31
N VAL A 443 18.41 10.73 19.34
CA VAL A 443 19.27 10.97 18.17
C VAL A 443 20.36 9.91 18.12
N GLY A 444 20.57 9.31 16.95
CA GLY A 444 21.51 8.21 16.74
C GLY A 444 20.87 6.83 16.91
N GLU A 445 21.70 5.79 16.87
CA GLU A 445 21.30 4.37 16.93
C GLU A 445 22.30 3.59 17.78
N GLY A 446 21.89 2.42 18.30
CA GLY A 446 22.77 1.54 19.08
C GLY A 446 23.42 2.23 20.29
N SER A 447 24.73 2.02 20.48
CA SER A 447 25.52 2.60 21.58
C SER A 447 25.68 4.12 21.50
N GLU A 448 25.47 4.70 20.32
CA GLU A 448 25.63 6.14 20.08
C GLU A 448 24.35 6.93 20.40
N LEU A 449 23.25 6.26 20.76
CA LEU A 449 21.95 6.88 21.02
C LEU A 449 22.03 7.92 22.15
N LYS A 450 21.69 9.17 21.84
CA LYS A 450 21.52 10.25 22.82
C LYS A 450 20.04 10.56 23.03
N THR A 451 19.67 10.88 24.27
CA THR A 451 18.29 11.23 24.64
C THR A 451 18.25 12.63 25.25
N LEU A 452 17.48 13.53 24.64
CA LEU A 452 17.19 14.87 25.12
C LEU A 452 15.77 14.89 25.67
N LYS A 453 15.60 15.07 26.97
CA LYS A 453 14.28 15.06 27.63
C LYS A 453 13.74 16.47 27.84
N GLY A 454 12.41 16.60 27.90
CA GLY A 454 11.76 17.85 28.28
C GLY A 454 11.93 19.00 27.27
N VAL A 455 12.27 18.68 26.01
CA VAL A 455 12.50 19.65 24.94
C VAL A 455 11.18 20.36 24.64
N LYS A 456 11.13 21.67 24.87
CA LYS A 456 9.90 22.44 24.73
C LYS A 456 9.64 22.79 23.27
N ALA A 457 8.40 22.59 22.84
CA ALA A 457 7.94 23.08 21.55
C ALA A 457 7.74 24.60 21.60
N SER A 458 8.32 25.30 20.63
CA SER A 458 8.20 26.76 20.48
C SER A 458 7.66 27.10 19.09
N ALA A 459 6.83 28.14 19.03
CA ALA A 459 6.42 28.75 17.76
C ALA A 459 7.53 29.66 17.20
N ILE A 460 8.35 30.24 18.06
CA ILE A 460 9.45 31.17 17.71
C ILE A 460 10.71 30.33 17.44
N GLY A 461 11.31 30.50 16.26
CA GLY A 461 12.60 29.88 15.90
C GLY A 461 13.78 30.55 16.59
N GLY A 462 14.93 29.87 16.62
CA GLY A 462 16.21 30.49 17.03
C GLY A 462 17.05 29.72 18.06
N VAL A 463 16.48 28.70 18.73
CA VAL A 463 17.26 27.84 19.64
C VAL A 463 17.83 26.65 18.88
N THR A 464 19.13 26.42 19.02
CA THR A 464 19.87 25.29 18.45
C THR A 464 20.39 24.40 19.57
N LEU A 465 20.18 23.09 19.44
CA LEU A 465 20.72 22.06 20.34
C LEU A 465 21.82 21.29 19.61
N LYS A 466 23.05 21.37 20.14
CA LYS A 466 24.18 20.59 19.62
C LYS A 466 24.14 19.18 20.19
N VAL A 467 24.19 18.18 19.32
CA VAL A 467 24.18 16.76 19.69
C VAL A 467 25.48 16.12 19.21
N LYS A 468 26.36 15.82 20.17
CA LYS A 468 27.61 15.09 19.92
C LYS A 468 27.35 13.60 20.08
N LEU A 469 27.35 12.89 18.95
CA LEU A 469 27.31 11.44 18.86
C LEU A 469 28.72 10.86 18.97
#